data_AF-A0A291HL93-F1
#
_entry.id   AF-A0A291HL93-F1
#
_cell.length_a   1.000
_cell.length_b   1.000
_cell.length_c   1.000
_cell.angle_alpha   90.00
_cell.angle_beta   90.00
_cell.angle_gamma   90.00
#
_symmetry.space_group_name_H-M   'P 1'
#
loop_
_entity.id
_entity.type
_entity.pdbx_description
1 polymer ?
#
loop_
_entity_poly.entity_id
_entity_poly.type
_entity_poly.pdbx_seq_one_letter_code
_entity_poly.pdbx_strand_id
1 'polypeptide(L)' 'MEFWLRSLERSGRHQAFYLSHARHCLQMAAEFCRLGNRSEAAKALTDAGKHRRMAVACIRDAAGIRNLLLEDCHD' A
#
# COMPACT_ATOMS: atom_id res chain seq x y z
N MET A 1 22.65 -7.44 -7.95
CA MET A 1 22.20 -7.66 -6.55
C MET A 1 21.85 -6.37 -5.77
N GLU A 2 22.76 -5.40 -5.57
CA GLU A 2 22.48 -4.21 -4.73
C GLU A 2 21.29 -3.35 -5.23
N PHE A 3 21.18 -3.17 -6.56
CA PHE A 3 20.04 -2.49 -7.18
C PHE A 3 18.69 -3.12 -6.81
N TRP A 4 18.61 -4.46 -6.87
CA TRP A 4 17.39 -5.20 -6.58
C TRP A 4 17.02 -5.14 -5.10
N LEU A 5 18.00 -5.25 -4.20
CA LEU A 5 17.76 -5.09 -2.76
C LEU A 5 17.23 -3.70 -2.40
N ARG A 6 17.81 -2.63 -2.97
CA ARG A 6 17.30 -1.26 -2.79
C ARG A 6 15.88 -1.09 -3.35
N SER A 7 15.58 -1.73 -4.48
CA SER A 7 14.25 -1.71 -5.10
C SER A 7 13.22 -2.43 -4.22
N LEU A 8 13.59 -3.58 -3.64
CA LEU A 8 12.75 -4.33 -2.71
C LEU A 8 12.44 -3.52 -1.45
N GLU A 9 13.45 -2.89 -0.86
CA GLU A 9 13.30 -2.00 0.31
C GLU A 9 12.34 -0.83 -0.02
N ARG A 10 12.52 -0.20 -1.19
CA ARG A 10 11.67 0.90 -1.65
C ARG A 10 10.21 0.45 -1.81
N SER A 11 9.96 -0.70 -2.43
CA SER A 11 8.62 -1.25 -2.58
C SER A 11 7.98 -1.55 -1.22
N GLY A 12 8.74 -2.10 -0.27
CA GLY A 12 8.28 -2.30 1.12
C GLY A 12 7.89 -1.00 1.82
N ARG A 13 8.72 0.05 1.71
CA ARG A 13 8.40 1.38 2.28
C ARG A 13 7.14 1.99 1.67
N HIS A 14 6.99 1.94 0.35
CA HIS A 14 5.80 2.45 -0.33
C HIS A 14 4.55 1.67 0.08
N GLN A 15 4.64 0.35 0.19
CA GLN A 15 3.53 -0.48 0.68
C GLN A 15 3.09 -0.04 2.08
N ALA A 16 4.04 0.10 3.00
CA ALA A 16 3.76 0.53 4.37
C ALA A 16 3.12 1.92 4.41
N PHE A 17 3.64 2.85 3.61
CA PHE A 17 3.07 4.20 3.45
C PHE A 17 1.61 4.15 3.02
N TYR A 18 1.28 3.41 1.96
CA TYR A 18 -0.08 3.32 1.46
C TYR A 18 -1.03 2.58 2.42
N LEU A 19 -0.55 1.55 3.14
CA LEU A 19 -1.36 0.90 4.18
C LEU A 19 -1.67 1.84 5.35
N SER A 20 -0.70 2.67 5.75
CA SER A 20 -0.92 3.68 6.78
C SER A 20 -1.97 4.70 6.36
N HIS A 21 -1.91 5.19 5.12
CA HIS A 21 -2.90 6.12 4.57
C HIS A 21 -4.28 5.47 4.45
N ALA A 22 -4.35 4.22 3.96
CA ALA A 22 -5.61 3.49 3.90
C ALA A 22 -6.26 3.37 5.29
N ARG A 23 -5.46 3.06 6.32
CA ARG A 23 -5.93 3.00 7.71
C ARG A 23 -6.43 4.36 8.19
N HIS A 24 -5.68 5.43 7.94
CA HIS A 24 -6.09 6.78 8.31
C HIS A 24 -7.42 7.18 7.65
N CYS A 25 -7.59 6.91 6.36
CA CYS A 25 -8.84 7.16 5.65
C CYS A 25 -10.02 6.36 6.24
N LEU A 26 -9.79 5.11 6.68
CA LEU A 26 -10.83 4.32 7.36
C LEU A 26 -11.22 4.92 8.73
N GLN A 27 -10.25 5.44 9.48
CA GLN A 27 -10.51 6.13 10.75
C GLN A 27 -11.35 7.39 10.52
N MET A 28 -10.99 8.20 9.51
CA MET A 28 -11.77 9.37 9.10
C MET A 28 -13.17 9.00 8.65
N ALA A 29 -13.33 7.92 7.87
CA ALA A 29 -14.64 7.44 7.46
C ALA A 29 -15.52 7.05 8.66
N ALA A 30 -14.96 6.37 9.65
CA ALA A 30 -15.67 6.01 10.86
C ALA A 30 -16.12 7.25 11.66
N GLU A 31 -15.25 8.27 11.75
CA GLU A 31 -15.59 9.53 12.39
C GLU A 31 -16.69 10.29 11.65
N PHE A 32 -16.63 10.38 10.33
CA PHE A 32 -17.69 11.00 9.53
C PHE A 32 -19.03 10.24 9.65
N CYS A 33 -19.00 8.92 9.72
CA CYS A 33 -20.20 8.11 10.01
C CYS A 33 -20.79 8.47 11.39
N ARG A 34 -19.95 8.61 12.42
CA ARG A 34 -20.36 8.99 13.78
C ARG A 34 -21.01 10.38 13.81
N LEU A 35 -20.51 11.30 13.01
CA LEU A 35 -21.03 12.67 12.86
C LEU A 35 -22.24 12.76 11.91
N GLY A 36 -22.67 11.66 11.30
CA GLY A 36 -23.78 11.64 10.34
C GLY A 36 -23.43 12.19 8.96
N ASN A 37 -22.16 12.54 8.70
CA ASN A 37 -21.71 13.06 7.42
C ASN A 37 -21.42 11.94 6.42
N ARG A 38 -22.49 11.37 5.85
CA ARG A 38 -22.41 10.20 4.95
C ARG A 38 -21.61 10.47 3.67
N SER A 39 -21.66 11.69 3.14
CA SER A 39 -20.93 12.05 1.91
C SER A 39 -19.42 11.99 2.12
N GLU A 40 -18.92 12.63 3.17
CA GLU A 40 -17.49 12.60 3.49
C GLU A 40 -17.01 11.21 3.93
N ALA A 41 -17.87 10.44 4.63
CA ALA A 41 -17.57 9.04 4.93
C ALA A 41 -17.37 8.20 3.66
N ALA A 42 -18.27 8.32 2.67
CA ALA A 42 -18.17 7.61 1.40
C ALA A 42 -16.90 8.01 0.61
N LYS A 43 -16.54 9.29 0.63
CA LYS A 43 -15.31 9.79 0.02
C LYS A 43 -14.07 9.20 0.70
N ALA A 44 -14.02 9.23 2.03
CA ALA A 44 -12.93 8.65 2.81
C ALA A 44 -12.78 7.13 2.58
N LEU A 45 -13.88 6.38 2.49
CA LEU A 45 -13.86 4.96 2.11
C LEU A 45 -13.29 4.74 0.70
N THR A 46 -13.67 5.59 -0.25
CA THR A 46 -13.16 5.53 -1.62
C THR A 46 -11.65 5.75 -1.66
N ASP A 47 -11.15 6.73 -0.91
CA ASP A 47 -9.72 7.03 -0.83
C ASP A 47 -8.94 5.93 -0.10
N ALA A 48 -9.51 5.35 0.97
CA ALA A 48 -8.95 4.15 1.61
C ALA A 48 -8.79 3.00 0.59
N GLY A 49 -9.79 2.78 -0.26
CA GLY A 49 -9.76 1.79 -1.32
C GLY A 49 -8.66 2.07 -2.37
N LYS A 50 -8.45 3.33 -2.75
CA LYS A 50 -7.36 3.74 -3.65
C LYS A 50 -5.99 3.40 -3.04
N HIS A 51 -5.76 3.81 -1.80
CA HIS A 51 -4.50 3.53 -1.10
C HIS A 51 -4.26 2.02 -0.93
N ARG A 52 -5.29 1.24 -0.60
CA ARG A 52 -5.19 -0.23 -0.55
C ARG A 52 -4.75 -0.83 -1.89
N ARG A 53 -5.31 -0.36 -3.02
CA ARG A 53 -4.89 -0.84 -4.36
C ARG A 53 -3.43 -0.52 -4.64
N MET A 54 -2.96 0.66 -4.27
CA MET A 54 -1.54 1.03 -4.40
C MET A 54 -0.64 0.13 -3.53
N ALA A 55 -1.03 -0.15 -2.28
CA ALA A 55 -0.29 -1.09 -1.43
C ALA A 55 -0.22 -2.50 -2.04
N VAL A 56 -1.28 -2.97 -2.70
CA VAL A 56 -1.30 -4.26 -3.41
C VAL A 56 -0.43 -4.23 -4.67
N ALA A 57 -0.29 -3.09 -5.35
CA ALA A 57 0.68 -2.98 -6.44
C ALA A 57 2.12 -3.14 -5.89
N CYS A 58 2.46 -2.45 -4.81
CA CYS A 58 3.78 -2.54 -4.19
C CYS A 58 4.16 -3.97 -3.74
N ILE A 59 3.21 -4.76 -3.21
CA ILE A 59 3.51 -6.15 -2.82
C ILE A 59 3.76 -7.05 -4.03
N ARG A 60 3.08 -6.80 -5.15
CA ARG A 60 3.31 -7.53 -6.41
C ARG A 60 4.70 -7.20 -6.96
N ASP A 61 5.08 -5.93 -6.95
CA ASP A 61 6.42 -5.50 -7.37
C ASP A 61 7.51 -6.13 -6.49
N ALA A 62 7.31 -6.12 -5.16
CA ALA A 62 8.23 -6.76 -4.22
C ALA A 62 8.38 -8.26 -4.47
N ALA A 63 7.28 -8.97 -4.76
CA ALA A 63 7.32 -10.39 -5.09
C ALA A 63 8.08 -10.66 -6.40
N GLY A 64 7.89 -9.81 -7.43
CA GLY A 64 8.64 -9.88 -8.68
C GLY A 64 10.15 -9.67 -8.49
N ILE A 65 10.53 -8.61 -7.75
CA ILE A 65 11.94 -8.31 -7.43
C ILE A 65 12.57 -9.46 -6.64
N ARG A 66 11.85 -10.02 -5.67
CA ARG A 66 12.33 -11.19 -4.91
C ARG A 66 12.58 -12.39 -5.82
N ASN A 67 11.70 -12.68 -6.77
CA ASN A 67 11.90 -13.80 -7.69
C ASN A 67 13.15 -13.59 -8.56
N LEU A 68 13.34 -12.39 -9.11
CA LEU A 68 14.55 -12.04 -9.86
C LEU A 68 15.83 -12.16 -9.02
N LEU A 69 15.76 -11.75 -7.74
CA LEU A 69 16.88 -11.94 -6.81
C LEU A 69 17.21 -13.42 -6.58
N LEU A 70 16.19 -14.29 -6.51
CA LEU A 70 16.40 -15.73 -6.32
C LEU A 70 17.02 -16.34 -7.58
N GLU A 71 16.55 -15.96 -8.77
CA GLU A 71 17.14 -16.37 -10.06
C GLU A 71 18.61 -15.95 -10.13
N ASP A 72 18.94 -14.68 -9.87
CA ASP A 72 20.32 -14.14 -9.84
C ASP A 72 21.22 -14.80 -8.77
N CYS A 73 20.67 -15.42 -7.72
CA CYS A 73 21.45 -16.08 -6.66
C CYS A 73 21.81 -17.54 -6.98
N HIS A 74 21.20 -18.13 -8.01
CA HIS A 74 21.40 -19.52 -8.39
C HIS A 74 22.41 -19.72 -9.53
N ASP A 75 22.91 -18.62 -10.12
CA ASP A 75 24.03 -18.57 -11.08
C ASP A 75 25.36 -18.25 -10.38
#